data_AF-A0A529KBT3-F1
#
_entry.id   AF-A0A529KBT3-F1
#
_cell.length_a   1.000
_cell.length_b   1.000
_cell.length_c   1.000
_cell.angle_alpha   90.00
_cell.angle_beta   90.00
_cell.angle_gamma   90.00
#
_symmetry.space_group_name_H-M   'P 1'
#
loop_
_entity.id
_entity.type
_entity.pdbx_description
1 polymer ?
#
loop_
_entity_poly.entity_id
_entity_poly.type
_entity_poly.pdbx_seq_one_letter_code
_entity_poly.pdbx_strand_id
1 'polypeptide(L)'
;MRPMVQRLGYVALNVADIDIAIEDACTVAGVRVVERENGRALLTSNQRHAELILYASNSDSVRSIGLQAHNVDVVAAVRRRAEQAGLTVLSERPSLPCIDRSVTFATSEGQIFEVHTPIPLTQPVRHTGPGIRPRCLDHVNLSSRDSEAISNELQTVLGLRQSERTTGHEIVWMRAADNRHHTVAT
;
A
#
# COMPACT_ATOMS: atom_id res chain seq x y z
N MET A 1 17.12 12.48 5.20
CA MET A 1 17.10 11.09 4.67
C MET A 1 16.32 11.07 3.35
N ARG A 2 16.69 10.24 2.37
CA ARG A 2 15.92 10.06 1.12
C ARG A 2 14.89 8.94 1.33
N PRO A 3 13.62 9.09 0.90
CA PRO A 3 12.65 8.00 0.99
C PRO A 3 13.14 6.75 0.29
N MET A 4 13.01 5.61 0.97
CA MET A 4 13.42 4.30 0.45
C MET A 4 12.36 3.70 -0.48
N VAL A 5 11.12 4.14 -0.33
CA VAL A 5 10.01 3.75 -1.20
C VAL A 5 9.71 4.85 -2.22
N GLN A 6 9.32 4.43 -3.42
CA GLN A 6 8.98 5.30 -4.53
C GLN A 6 7.57 5.86 -4.39
N ARG A 7 6.59 5.02 -4.05
CA ARG A 7 5.14 5.36 -4.06
C ARG A 7 4.30 4.27 -3.38
N LEU A 8 3.02 4.54 -3.22
CA LEU A 8 2.00 3.52 -2.96
C LEU A 8 1.91 2.56 -4.15
N GLY A 9 2.14 1.28 -3.89
CA GLY A 9 2.10 0.21 -4.89
C GLY A 9 0.70 -0.38 -5.00
N TYR A 10 0.15 -0.86 -3.89
CA TYR A 10 -1.20 -1.41 -3.81
C TYR A 10 -1.82 -1.22 -2.42
N VAL A 11 -3.13 -1.43 -2.32
CA VAL A 11 -3.86 -1.62 -1.06
C VAL A 11 -4.58 -2.95 -1.09
N ALA A 12 -4.42 -3.74 -0.03
CA ALA A 12 -5.11 -5.01 0.14
C ALA A 12 -6.17 -4.92 1.23
N LEU A 13 -7.38 -5.38 0.93
CA LEU A 13 -8.53 -5.36 1.81
C LEU A 13 -9.08 -6.77 1.99
N ASN A 14 -9.46 -7.10 3.22
CA ASN A 14 -10.41 -8.16 3.50
C ASN A 14 -11.80 -7.58 3.34
N VAL A 15 -12.70 -8.30 2.66
CA VAL A 15 -14.07 -7.88 2.39
C VAL A 15 -15.04 -9.01 2.70
N ALA A 16 -16.16 -8.67 3.35
CA ALA A 16 -17.21 -9.61 3.72
C ALA A 16 -17.95 -10.17 2.50
N ASP A 17 -18.18 -9.31 1.50
CA ASP A 17 -18.74 -9.70 0.19
C ASP A 17 -17.81 -9.22 -0.92
N ILE A 18 -17.04 -10.17 -1.48
CA ILE A 18 -16.08 -9.86 -2.53
C ILE A 18 -16.75 -9.53 -3.86
N ASP A 19 -17.94 -10.07 -4.14
CA ASP A 19 -18.64 -9.83 -5.39
C ASP A 19 -19.15 -8.40 -5.45
N ILE A 20 -19.79 -7.93 -4.37
CA ILE A 20 -20.24 -6.54 -4.24
C ILE A 20 -19.03 -5.59 -4.27
N ALA A 21 -17.95 -5.91 -3.54
CA ALA A 21 -16.77 -5.05 -3.52
C ALA A 21 -16.08 -4.92 -4.90
N ILE A 22 -16.06 -6.00 -5.70
CA ILE A 22 -15.58 -5.95 -7.09
C ILE A 22 -16.52 -5.09 -7.94
N GLU A 23 -17.83 -5.29 -7.81
CA GLU A 23 -18.82 -4.53 -8.57
C GLU A 23 -18.71 -3.03 -8.30
N ASP A 24 -18.65 -2.61 -7.04
CA ASP A 24 -18.49 -1.21 -6.64
C ASP A 24 -17.19 -0.61 -7.18
N ALA A 25 -16.07 -1.33 -7.02
CA ALA A 25 -14.79 -0.89 -7.53
C ALA A 25 -14.82 -0.70 -9.06
N CYS A 26 -15.49 -1.61 -9.78
CA CYS A 26 -15.60 -1.52 -11.23
C CYS A 26 -16.59 -0.47 -11.72
N THR A 27 -17.75 -0.33 -11.08
CA THR A 27 -18.83 0.53 -11.56
C THR A 27 -18.67 1.98 -11.12
N VAL A 28 -18.24 2.21 -9.88
CA VAL A 28 -18.09 3.55 -9.30
C VAL A 28 -16.70 4.09 -9.58
N ALA A 29 -15.65 3.39 -9.10
CA ALA A 29 -14.29 3.86 -9.29
C ALA A 29 -13.81 3.67 -10.74
N GLY A 30 -14.33 2.68 -11.47
CA GLY A 30 -13.91 2.40 -12.84
C GLY A 30 -12.58 1.66 -12.90
N VAL A 31 -12.20 0.92 -11.85
CA VAL A 31 -11.09 -0.04 -11.95
C VAL A 31 -11.57 -1.28 -12.70
N ARG A 32 -10.66 -2.17 -13.10
CA ARG A 32 -11.03 -3.42 -13.76
C ARG A 32 -10.33 -4.60 -13.11
N VAL A 33 -10.98 -5.75 -13.18
CA VAL A 33 -10.42 -7.04 -12.73
C VAL A 33 -9.31 -7.44 -13.69
N VAL A 34 -8.18 -7.83 -13.12
CA VAL A 34 -7.02 -8.43 -13.81
C VAL A 34 -7.02 -9.94 -13.62
N GLU A 35 -7.27 -10.38 -12.39
CA GLU A 35 -7.30 -11.78 -11.97
C GLU A 35 -8.36 -11.94 -10.89
N ARG A 36 -9.05 -13.10 -10.87
CA ARG A 36 -9.94 -13.50 -9.77
C ARG A 36 -9.82 -15.00 -9.56
N GLU A 37 -9.18 -15.39 -8.47
CA GLU A 37 -8.92 -16.80 -8.15
C GLU A 37 -8.82 -16.99 -6.63
N ASN A 38 -9.20 -18.18 -6.14
CA ASN A 38 -8.98 -18.60 -4.74
C ASN A 38 -9.44 -17.59 -3.67
N GLY A 39 -10.61 -16.97 -3.88
CA GLY A 39 -11.16 -15.96 -2.95
C GLY A 39 -10.40 -14.63 -2.96
N ARG A 40 -9.58 -14.36 -3.98
CA ARG A 40 -8.88 -13.11 -4.18
C ARG A 40 -9.24 -12.49 -5.52
N ALA A 41 -9.28 -11.16 -5.60
CA ALA A 41 -9.33 -10.42 -6.85
C ALA A 41 -8.22 -9.37 -6.91
N LEU A 42 -7.54 -9.28 -8.06
CA LEU A 42 -6.58 -8.23 -8.38
C LEU A 42 -7.25 -7.24 -9.32
N LEU A 43 -7.25 -5.96 -8.95
CA LEU A 43 -7.84 -4.89 -9.74
C LEU A 43 -6.85 -3.76 -9.96
N THR A 44 -7.02 -3.02 -11.04
CA THR A 44 -6.18 -1.86 -11.39
C THR A 44 -6.94 -0.86 -12.25
N SER A 45 -6.49 0.39 -12.22
CA SER A 45 -6.96 1.46 -13.10
C SER A 45 -5.92 1.88 -14.15
N ASN A 46 -4.74 1.25 -14.17
CA ASN A 46 -3.65 1.59 -15.08
C ASN A 46 -2.88 0.35 -15.57
N GLN A 47 -1.61 0.56 -15.95
CA GLN A 47 -0.75 -0.47 -16.52
C GLN A 47 -0.24 -1.50 -15.51
N ARG A 48 -0.35 -1.23 -14.20
CA ARG A 48 0.13 -2.15 -13.16
C ARG A 48 -0.73 -3.40 -13.13
N HIS A 49 -0.11 -4.55 -12.85
CA HIS A 49 -0.80 -5.82 -12.73
C HIS A 49 -1.80 -5.85 -11.56
N ALA A 50 -1.53 -5.10 -10.48
CA ALA A 50 -2.43 -4.95 -9.35
C ALA A 50 -2.22 -3.58 -8.66
N GLU A 51 -3.32 -3.00 -8.18
CA GLU A 51 -3.34 -1.81 -7.33
C GLU A 51 -4.32 -1.98 -6.16
N LEU A 52 -5.51 -2.49 -6.43
CA LEU A 52 -6.47 -2.86 -5.40
C LEU A 52 -6.54 -4.37 -5.34
N ILE A 53 -6.36 -4.93 -4.15
CA ILE A 53 -6.43 -6.38 -3.93
C ILE A 53 -7.55 -6.64 -2.93
N LEU A 54 -8.50 -7.48 -3.32
CA LEU A 54 -9.61 -7.87 -2.48
C LEU A 54 -9.46 -9.33 -2.09
N TYR A 55 -9.69 -9.63 -0.81
CA TYR A 55 -9.71 -10.98 -0.26
C TYR A 55 -11.05 -11.23 0.41
N ALA A 56 -11.72 -12.32 0.04
CA ALA A 56 -12.92 -12.77 0.74
C ALA A 56 -12.57 -13.09 2.20
N SER A 57 -13.39 -12.60 3.12
CA SER A 57 -13.22 -12.72 4.57
C SER A 57 -14.59 -12.69 5.25
N ASN A 58 -14.64 -12.96 6.55
CA ASN A 58 -15.88 -12.85 7.33
C ASN A 58 -16.16 -11.41 7.80
N SER A 59 -15.22 -10.48 7.60
CA SER A 59 -15.33 -9.10 8.03
C SER A 59 -14.44 -8.18 7.19
N ASP A 60 -14.87 -6.93 7.06
CA ASP A 60 -14.12 -5.90 6.38
C ASP A 60 -12.92 -5.44 7.22
N SER A 61 -11.74 -5.39 6.61
CA SER A 61 -10.56 -4.83 7.25
C SER A 61 -9.48 -4.46 6.24
N VAL A 62 -8.59 -3.53 6.61
CA VAL A 62 -7.33 -3.39 5.89
C VAL A 62 -6.49 -4.64 6.16
N ARG A 63 -5.98 -5.28 5.10
CA ARG A 63 -5.06 -6.42 5.21
C ARG A 63 -3.62 -5.96 5.21
N SER A 64 -3.25 -5.11 4.25
CA SER A 64 -1.89 -4.56 4.15
C SER A 64 -1.82 -3.39 3.17
N ILE A 65 -0.84 -2.51 3.38
CA ILE A 65 -0.51 -1.41 2.47
C ILE A 65 0.82 -1.74 1.77
N GLY A 66 0.79 -1.87 0.45
CA GLY A 66 1.96 -2.17 -0.37
C GLY A 66 2.70 -0.91 -0.79
N LEU A 67 3.98 -0.78 -0.44
CA LEU A 67 4.85 0.33 -0.83
C LEU A 67 5.96 -0.17 -1.77
N GLN A 68 6.06 0.46 -2.93
CA GLN A 68 7.05 0.07 -3.93
C GLN A 68 8.44 0.56 -3.53
N ALA A 69 9.38 -0.36 -3.31
CA ALA A 69 10.80 -0.08 -3.13
C ALA A 69 11.48 0.45 -4.41
N HIS A 70 12.58 1.18 -4.27
CA HIS A 70 13.42 1.58 -5.41
C HIS A 70 14.09 0.39 -6.11
N ASN A 71 14.52 -0.60 -5.33
CA ASN A 71 15.21 -1.79 -5.80
C ASN A 71 15.12 -2.90 -4.72
N VAL A 72 15.71 -4.06 -5.02
CA VAL A 72 15.71 -5.21 -4.11
C VAL A 72 16.49 -4.96 -2.81
N ASP A 73 17.60 -4.22 -2.87
CA ASP A 73 18.44 -3.95 -1.69
C ASP A 73 17.70 -3.11 -0.64
N VAL A 74 16.80 -2.23 -1.08
CA VAL A 74 15.91 -1.47 -0.22
C VAL A 74 15.01 -2.38 0.61
N VAL A 75 14.48 -3.47 0.03
CA VAL A 75 13.60 -4.40 0.75
C VAL A 75 14.34 -4.99 1.95
N ALA A 76 15.56 -5.48 1.73
CA ALA A 76 16.41 -6.01 2.80
C ALA A 76 16.81 -4.94 3.83
N ALA A 77 17.01 -3.69 3.39
CA ALA A 77 17.30 -2.59 4.29
C ALA A 77 16.11 -2.18 5.17
N VAL A 78 14.89 -2.19 4.63
CA VAL A 78 13.66 -1.95 5.39
C VAL A 78 13.48 -3.03 6.46
N ARG A 79 13.67 -4.31 6.11
CA ARG A 79 13.64 -5.43 7.08
C ARG A 79 14.53 -5.13 8.29
N ARG A 80 15.81 -4.85 8.05
CA ARG A 80 16.78 -4.55 9.12
C ARG A 80 16.37 -3.33 9.95
N ARG A 81 15.85 -2.28 9.31
CA ARG A 81 15.40 -1.07 10.02
C ARG A 81 14.16 -1.32 10.87
N ALA A 82 13.22 -2.14 10.39
CA ALA A 82 12.06 -2.53 11.17
C ALA A 82 12.49 -3.29 12.44
N GLU A 83 13.38 -4.28 12.30
CA GLU A 83 13.96 -5.01 13.44
C GLU A 83 14.70 -4.08 14.41
N GLN A 84 15.54 -3.17 13.90
CA GLN A 84 16.28 -2.20 14.72
C GLN A 84 15.38 -1.19 15.44
N ALA A 85 14.23 -0.85 14.85
CA ALA A 85 13.23 0.01 15.45
C ALA A 85 12.31 -0.74 16.43
N GLY A 86 12.52 -2.04 16.65
CA GLY A 86 11.68 -2.86 17.53
C GLY A 86 10.31 -3.21 16.94
N LEU A 87 10.12 -3.01 15.64
CA LEU A 87 8.87 -3.37 14.95
C LEU A 87 8.85 -4.87 14.61
N THR A 88 7.64 -5.41 14.48
CA THR A 88 7.45 -6.84 14.19
C THR A 88 7.52 -7.10 12.69
N VAL A 89 8.52 -7.86 12.25
CA VAL A 89 8.54 -8.44 10.90
C VAL A 89 7.61 -9.65 10.86
N LEU A 90 6.62 -9.60 9.97
CA LEU A 90 5.57 -10.62 9.84
C LEU A 90 5.88 -11.67 8.77
N SER A 91 6.51 -11.27 7.67
CA SER A 91 6.80 -12.14 6.53
C SER A 91 7.92 -11.55 5.66
N GLU A 92 8.72 -12.42 5.04
CA GLU A 92 9.61 -12.08 3.91
C GLU A 92 9.15 -12.73 2.59
N ARG A 93 8.00 -13.43 2.64
CA ARG A 93 7.37 -14.01 1.47
C ARG A 93 6.46 -12.97 0.81
N PRO A 94 6.64 -12.70 -0.49
CA PRO A 94 5.75 -11.83 -1.25
C PRO A 94 4.27 -12.23 -1.17
N SER A 95 3.40 -11.24 -0.99
CA SER A 95 1.94 -11.46 -0.95
C SER A 95 1.34 -11.82 -2.31
N LEU A 96 1.99 -11.39 -3.40
CA LEU A 96 1.59 -11.71 -4.76
C LEU A 96 2.71 -12.47 -5.50
N PRO A 97 2.37 -13.46 -6.35
CA PRO A 97 3.34 -14.16 -7.19
C PRO A 97 4.13 -13.25 -8.15
N CYS A 98 3.56 -12.10 -8.53
CA CYS A 98 4.20 -11.14 -9.42
C CYS A 98 5.23 -10.22 -8.74
N ILE A 99 5.38 -10.32 -7.42
CA ILE A 99 6.38 -9.59 -6.63
C ILE A 99 7.59 -10.50 -6.42
N ASP A 100 8.78 -10.06 -6.82
CA ASP A 100 10.01 -10.83 -6.68
C ASP A 100 10.51 -10.87 -5.23
N ARG A 101 10.55 -9.73 -4.55
CA ARG A 101 10.98 -9.64 -3.13
C ARG A 101 10.11 -8.67 -2.36
N SER A 102 9.83 -9.01 -1.11
CA SER A 102 9.20 -8.09 -0.17
C SER A 102 9.57 -8.37 1.29
N VAL A 103 9.22 -7.42 2.15
CA VAL A 103 9.16 -7.62 3.59
C VAL A 103 7.86 -7.01 4.10
N THR A 104 7.14 -7.75 4.91
CA THR A 104 5.93 -7.31 5.60
C THR A 104 6.25 -7.08 7.08
N PHE A 105 5.87 -5.93 7.61
CA PHE A 105 6.01 -5.61 9.03
C PHE A 105 4.76 -4.90 9.55
N ALA A 106 4.60 -4.92 10.88
CA ALA A 106 3.59 -4.15 11.58
C ALA A 106 4.24 -3.00 12.37
N THR A 107 3.59 -1.83 12.36
CA THR A 107 3.87 -0.72 13.29
C THR A 107 3.51 -1.11 14.73
N SER A 108 3.84 -0.26 15.70
CA SER A 108 3.46 -0.48 17.10
C SER A 108 1.94 -0.52 17.34
N GLU A 109 1.15 0.14 16.48
CA GLU A 109 -0.32 0.10 16.51
C GLU A 109 -0.93 -0.98 15.60
N GLY A 110 -0.10 -1.80 14.95
CA GLY A 110 -0.56 -2.96 14.18
C GLY A 110 -0.96 -2.66 12.73
N GLN A 111 -0.71 -1.45 12.21
CA GLN A 111 -0.87 -1.19 10.78
C GLN A 111 0.17 -2.00 9.99
N ILE A 112 -0.28 -2.75 8.98
CA ILE A 112 0.56 -3.70 8.23
C ILE A 112 1.03 -3.07 6.92
N PHE A 113 2.35 -3.02 6.75
CA PHE A 113 3.00 -2.55 5.53
C PHE A 113 3.78 -3.69 4.87
N GLU A 114 3.67 -3.79 3.55
CA GLU A 114 4.57 -4.61 2.73
C GLU A 114 5.42 -3.70 1.85
N VAL A 115 6.74 -3.74 2.02
CA VAL A 115 7.65 -3.08 1.09
C VAL A 115 8.11 -4.09 0.06
N HIS A 116 7.83 -3.80 -1.22
CA HIS A 116 7.97 -4.78 -2.29
C HIS A 116 8.69 -4.21 -3.52
N THR A 117 9.29 -5.10 -4.32
CA THR A 117 9.78 -4.76 -5.66
C THR A 117 8.64 -4.29 -6.59
N PRO A 118 8.93 -3.52 -7.66
CA PRO A 118 7.89 -2.98 -8.55
C PRO A 118 6.87 -4.01 -9.07
N ILE A 119 5.58 -3.64 -9.02
CA ILE A 119 4.52 -4.42 -9.67
C ILE A 119 4.70 -4.33 -11.20
N PRO A 120 4.71 -5.47 -11.93
CA PRO A 120 4.85 -5.48 -13.38
C PRO A 120 3.80 -4.65 -14.12
N LEU A 121 4.19 -4.04 -15.23
CA LEU A 121 3.33 -3.23 -16.08
C LEU A 121 2.72 -4.08 -17.22
N THR A 122 1.85 -5.03 -16.90
CA THR A 122 1.31 -6.00 -17.88
C THR A 122 -0.02 -5.58 -18.50
N GLN A 123 -0.50 -4.40 -18.17
CA GLN A 123 -1.86 -3.98 -18.47
C GLN A 123 -1.91 -2.75 -19.39
N PRO A 124 -3.04 -2.50 -20.08
CA PRO A 124 -3.15 -1.33 -20.95
C PRO A 124 -3.13 -0.02 -20.15
N VAL A 125 -2.62 1.06 -20.77
CA VAL A 125 -2.56 2.41 -20.18
C VAL A 125 -3.95 2.97 -19.89
N ARG A 126 -4.90 2.66 -20.78
CA ARG A 126 -6.30 3.09 -20.71
C ARG A 126 -7.19 1.90 -21.00
N HIS A 127 -8.36 1.88 -20.39
CA HIS A 127 -9.41 0.89 -20.64
C HIS A 127 -10.76 1.59 -20.75
N THR A 128 -11.70 0.90 -21.40
CA THR A 128 -13.11 1.30 -21.47
C THR A 128 -13.88 0.68 -20.29
N GLY A 129 -15.00 1.30 -19.92
CA GLY A 129 -15.85 0.83 -18.82
C GLY A 129 -16.57 1.96 -18.11
N PRO A 130 -17.48 1.67 -17.17
CA PRO A 130 -18.15 2.66 -16.33
C PRO A 130 -17.17 3.35 -15.35
N GLY A 131 -17.69 4.32 -14.58
CA GLY A 131 -16.96 4.96 -13.48
C GLY A 131 -15.98 6.06 -13.87
N ILE A 132 -15.29 6.58 -12.85
CA ILE A 132 -14.40 7.75 -12.95
C ILE A 132 -13.09 7.40 -13.67
N ARG A 133 -12.57 6.19 -13.45
CA ARG A 133 -11.30 5.66 -13.99
C ARG A 133 -10.09 6.52 -13.56
N PRO A 134 -9.72 6.49 -12.26
CA PRO A 134 -8.58 7.24 -11.76
C PRO A 134 -7.29 6.78 -12.43
N ARG A 135 -6.28 7.66 -12.54
CA ARG A 135 -5.01 7.30 -13.20
C ARG A 135 -4.14 6.36 -12.35
N CYS A 136 -4.29 6.41 -11.04
CA CYS A 136 -3.55 5.58 -10.09
C CYS A 136 -4.14 5.72 -8.68
N LEU A 137 -3.77 4.79 -7.81
CA LEU A 137 -3.79 5.06 -6.37
C LEU A 137 -2.88 6.24 -6.02
N ASP A 138 -3.34 7.07 -5.08
CA ASP A 138 -2.65 8.30 -4.69
C ASP A 138 -1.99 8.17 -3.31
N HIS A 139 -2.80 7.96 -2.26
CA HIS A 139 -2.35 7.88 -0.87
C HIS A 139 -3.27 7.01 -0.01
N VAL A 140 -2.84 6.76 1.22
CA VAL A 140 -3.64 6.16 2.31
C VAL A 140 -3.64 7.08 3.52
N ASN A 141 -4.73 7.10 4.27
CA ASN A 141 -4.82 7.74 5.59
C ASN A 141 -5.05 6.64 6.63
N LEU A 142 -4.17 6.57 7.62
CA LEU A 142 -4.28 5.63 8.72
C LEU A 142 -5.08 6.27 9.85
N SER A 143 -5.84 5.46 10.57
CA SER A 143 -6.26 5.83 11.91
C SER A 143 -5.16 5.43 12.88
N SER A 144 -4.66 6.41 13.63
CA SER A 144 -3.64 6.24 14.67
C SER A 144 -4.14 6.83 15.99
N ARG A 145 -3.74 6.25 17.13
CA ARG A 145 -3.95 6.88 18.44
C ARG A 145 -2.86 7.89 18.75
N ASP A 146 -1.65 7.63 18.25
CA ASP A 146 -0.49 8.53 18.33
C ASP A 146 0.13 8.69 16.94
N SER A 147 -0.40 9.66 16.18
CA SER A 147 0.06 9.93 14.81
C SER A 147 1.51 10.43 14.78
N GLU A 148 2.00 11.09 15.84
CA GLU A 148 3.41 11.49 15.94
C GLU A 148 4.31 10.24 16.04
N ALA A 149 3.99 9.31 16.93
CA ALA A 149 4.74 8.07 17.09
C ALA A 149 4.76 7.22 15.80
N ILE A 150 3.60 6.98 15.18
CA ILE A 150 3.51 6.19 13.94
C ILE A 150 4.24 6.89 12.79
N SER A 151 4.14 8.22 12.69
CA SER A 151 4.90 8.94 11.67
C SER A 151 6.42 8.81 11.89
N ASN A 152 6.91 8.82 13.14
CA ASN A 152 8.32 8.64 13.45
C ASN A 152 8.82 7.22 13.12
N GLU A 153 8.00 6.20 13.38
CA GLU A 153 8.29 4.81 12.97
C GLU A 153 8.45 4.72 11.44
N LEU A 154 7.49 5.26 10.69
CA LEU A 154 7.49 5.21 9.23
C LEU A 154 8.63 6.04 8.64
N GLN A 155 8.98 7.19 9.23
CA GLN A 155 10.16 7.95 8.84
C GLN A 155 11.46 7.17 9.10
N THR A 156 11.57 6.49 10.24
CA THR A 156 12.75 5.71 10.62
C THR A 156 12.94 4.50 9.70
N VAL A 157 11.87 3.73 9.49
CA VAL A 157 11.91 2.45 8.78
C VAL A 157 11.92 2.64 7.26
N LEU A 158 11.10 3.55 6.73
CA LEU A 158 10.90 3.72 5.29
C LEU A 158 11.59 4.97 4.73
N GLY A 159 12.10 5.85 5.59
CA GLY A 159 12.67 7.13 5.18
C GLY A 159 11.63 8.11 4.60
N LEU A 160 10.33 7.88 4.82
CA LEU A 160 9.30 8.84 4.41
C LEU A 160 9.62 10.23 4.96
N ARG A 161 9.15 11.27 4.29
CA ARG A 161 9.40 12.65 4.73
C ARG A 161 8.10 13.32 5.07
N GLN A 162 8.01 13.93 6.26
CA GLN A 162 6.89 14.80 6.57
C GLN A 162 6.86 15.97 5.57
N SER A 163 5.69 16.15 4.96
CA SER A 163 5.36 17.29 4.10
C SER A 163 4.66 18.37 4.89
N GLU A 164 3.68 17.95 5.70
CA GLU A 164 2.81 18.82 6.48
C GLU A 164 2.37 18.09 7.74
N ARG A 165 1.95 18.84 8.76
CA ARG A 165 1.26 18.34 9.94
C ARG A 165 0.37 19.42 10.54
N THR A 166 -0.62 19.00 11.30
CA THR A 166 -1.31 19.90 12.22
C THR A 166 -0.41 20.27 13.42
N THR A 167 -0.77 21.32 14.16
CA THR A 167 0.04 21.85 15.26
C THR A 167 0.29 20.82 16.35
N GLY A 168 -0.72 20.02 16.71
CA GLY A 168 -0.66 19.00 17.76
C GLY A 168 -0.36 17.58 17.25
N HIS A 169 0.08 17.44 15.99
CA HIS A 169 0.30 16.14 15.33
C HIS A 169 -0.95 15.26 15.26
N GLU A 170 -2.16 15.82 15.32
CA GLU A 170 -3.41 15.09 15.10
C GLU A 170 -3.48 14.45 13.70
N ILE A 171 -2.85 15.09 12.71
CA ILE A 171 -2.63 14.51 11.39
C ILE A 171 -1.21 14.85 10.93
N VAL A 172 -0.50 13.86 10.40
CA VAL A 172 0.83 14.01 9.81
C VAL A 172 0.85 13.45 8.39
N TRP A 173 1.16 14.29 7.40
CA TRP A 173 1.24 13.91 5.99
C TRP A 173 2.68 13.62 5.59
N MET A 174 2.95 12.41 5.09
CA MET A 174 4.30 11.96 4.73
C MET A 174 4.40 11.52 3.27
N ARG A 175 5.40 12.02 2.56
CA ARG A 175 5.67 11.70 1.14
C ARG A 175 6.77 10.68 0.93
N ALA A 176 6.57 9.88 -0.11
CA ALA A 176 7.59 9.02 -0.72
C ALA A 176 8.46 9.81 -1.72
N ALA A 177 9.22 9.09 -2.55
CA ALA A 177 10.15 9.68 -3.53
C ALA A 177 9.53 10.08 -4.88
N ASP A 178 8.20 9.98 -5.05
CA ASP A 178 7.50 10.34 -6.31
C ASP A 178 7.09 11.83 -6.39
N ASN A 179 7.55 12.65 -5.44
CA ASN A 179 7.29 14.09 -5.36
C ASN A 179 5.81 14.47 -5.19
N ARG A 180 4.92 13.54 -4.83
CA ARG A 180 3.55 13.89 -4.42
C ARG A 180 3.54 14.54 -3.03
N HIS A 181 2.43 15.21 -2.70
CA HIS A 181 2.25 15.85 -1.39
C HIS A 181 2.40 14.84 -0.25
N HIS A 182 1.77 13.67 -0.38
CA HIS A 182 1.92 12.57 0.57
C HIS A 182 1.58 11.24 -0.09
N THR A 183 2.02 10.17 0.55
CA THR A 183 1.72 8.77 0.23
C THR A 183 1.00 8.10 1.39
N VAL A 184 1.37 8.48 2.62
CA VAL A 184 0.75 8.01 3.87
C VAL A 184 0.47 9.23 4.73
N ALA A 185 -0.74 9.33 5.28
CA ALA A 185 -1.00 10.16 6.45
C ALA A 185 -1.39 9.30 7.65
N THR A 186 -1.13 9.81 8.83
CA THR A 186 -1.45 9.18 10.13
C THR A 186 -2.21 10.16 10.99
#